data_AF-A0A2W0BHJ7-F1
#
_entry.id   AF-A0A2W0BHJ7-F1
#
_cell.length_a   1.000
_cell.length_b   1.000
_cell.length_c   1.000
_cell.angle_alpha   90.00
_cell.angle_beta   90.00
_cell.angle_gamma   90.00
#
_symmetry.space_group_name_H-M   'P 1'
#
loop_
_entity.id
_entity.type
_entity.pdbx_description
1 polymer ?
#
loop_
_entity_poly.entity_id
_entity_poly.type
_entity_poly.pdbx_seq_one_letter_code
_entity_poly.pdbx_strand_id
1 'polypeptide(L)'
;TNEFVHFCKLIGSQPYLAANVRSLPVESFYQWVEYCNSPAGTTSLAELRGAAGYPEPFGVRFWGVGNESWGCGGNFTPQEYAVEFRRYTTWVPRYGEEVSFIASGTNDDSWDWTRGFLEEIVRKGPRELRSIYGLALHYYAWNLSRGRTRDWIEGKGDALKFEPVDWYELLRQGDVMESLINGHWQVMGEIDREHSVKLVVDEWGPWYRAGSEATSGDLLEQTPTLRDAVFSGMTLDIFNRHPEKIAMANCAQLINCLNSLYLAHEDRFCVTPVGHVFAIYAAHQGGQALRTIFSSPTVNYDRDGKPASFWGLKGSASLNGHELVLTVVNPHVNEAREAEIGIRGASLKSGTSTTLASSDIHAHNSFAQPDVVSPQTKALDLKGRVLTYRFPPASVTKLAVTLI
;
A
#
# COMPACT_ATOMS: atom_id res chain seq x y z
N THR A 1 4.95 21.95 -7.40
CA THR A 1 3.52 21.53 -7.35
C THR A 1 2.95 21.35 -8.73
N ASN A 2 3.09 22.35 -9.61
CA ASN A 2 2.58 22.33 -10.97
C ASN A 2 2.97 21.07 -11.74
N GLU A 3 4.26 20.73 -11.73
CA GLU A 3 4.83 19.60 -12.47
C GLU A 3 4.27 18.27 -11.96
N PHE A 4 4.19 18.11 -10.64
CA PHE A 4 3.66 16.90 -10.00
C PHE A 4 2.16 16.72 -10.27
N VAL A 5 1.35 17.76 -10.09
CA VAL A 5 -0.09 17.67 -10.36
C VAL A 5 -0.36 17.47 -11.85
N HIS A 6 0.43 18.11 -12.72
CA HIS A 6 0.38 17.87 -14.15
C HIS A 6 0.70 16.40 -14.49
N PHE A 7 1.74 15.84 -13.88
CA PHE A 7 2.08 14.42 -14.00
C PHE A 7 0.93 13.53 -13.55
N CYS A 8 0.31 13.78 -12.39
CA CYS A 8 -0.86 13.05 -11.93
C CYS A 8 -1.99 13.06 -12.98
N LYS A 9 -2.28 14.23 -13.56
CA LYS A 9 -3.28 14.37 -14.62
C LYS A 9 -2.93 13.56 -15.87
N LEU A 10 -1.66 13.56 -16.29
CA LEU A 10 -1.20 12.80 -17.46
C LEU A 10 -1.39 11.29 -17.29
N ILE A 11 -1.21 10.77 -16.08
CA ILE A 11 -1.36 9.34 -15.78
C ILE A 11 -2.76 8.97 -15.27
N GLY A 12 -3.69 9.93 -15.22
CA GLY A 12 -5.06 9.71 -14.72
C GLY A 12 -5.15 9.43 -13.22
N SER A 13 -4.16 9.86 -12.43
CA SER A 13 -4.16 9.73 -10.97
C SER A 13 -4.60 11.01 -10.26
N GLN A 14 -4.94 10.88 -8.98
CA GLN A 14 -5.24 12.02 -8.11
C GLN A 14 -4.02 12.37 -7.26
N PRO A 15 -3.70 13.67 -7.09
CA PRO A 15 -2.62 14.08 -6.19
C PRO A 15 -3.03 13.90 -4.72
N TYR A 16 -2.13 13.31 -3.93
CA TYR A 16 -2.14 13.31 -2.48
C TYR A 16 -0.91 14.11 -2.01
N LEU A 17 -1.13 15.29 -1.43
CA LEU A 17 -0.06 16.24 -1.08
C LEU A 17 0.16 16.29 0.43
N ALA A 18 1.42 16.19 0.88
CA ALA A 18 1.80 16.28 2.29
C ALA A 18 2.20 17.71 2.68
N ALA A 19 1.46 18.32 3.59
CA ALA A 19 1.74 19.62 4.18
C ALA A 19 2.92 19.55 5.15
N ASN A 20 3.79 20.56 5.11
CA ASN A 20 4.87 20.69 6.07
C ASN A 20 4.36 21.32 7.38
N VAL A 21 4.06 20.47 8.37
CA VAL A 21 3.68 20.89 9.74
C VAL A 21 4.91 21.19 10.60
N ARG A 22 6.07 20.64 10.26
CA ARG A 22 7.31 20.72 11.05
C ARG A 22 7.85 22.14 11.17
N SER A 23 7.95 22.86 10.06
CA SER A 23 8.77 24.08 9.98
C SER A 23 8.10 25.27 9.30
N LEU A 24 6.96 25.07 8.64
CA LEU A 24 6.21 26.18 8.05
C LEU A 24 5.09 26.64 9.00
N PRO A 25 4.60 27.89 8.84
CA PRO A 25 3.38 28.32 9.51
C PRO A 25 2.13 27.77 8.81
N VAL A 26 1.02 27.72 9.55
CA VAL A 26 -0.32 27.33 9.06
C VAL A 26 -0.73 28.12 7.80
N GLU A 27 -0.35 29.40 7.72
CA GLU A 27 -0.62 30.26 6.57
C GLU A 27 -0.07 29.65 5.27
N SER A 28 1.11 29.01 5.30
CA SER A 28 1.67 28.37 4.13
C SER A 28 0.82 27.22 3.62
N PHE A 29 0.22 26.43 4.52
CA PHE A 29 -0.71 25.37 4.12
C PHE A 29 -2.02 25.95 3.56
N TYR A 30 -2.59 26.97 4.22
CA TYR A 30 -3.77 27.69 3.72
C TYR A 30 -3.55 28.22 2.30
N GLN A 31 -2.46 28.94 2.09
CA GLN A 31 -2.10 29.53 0.79
C GLN A 31 -1.84 28.44 -0.24
N TRP A 32 -1.28 27.29 0.15
CA TRP A 32 -1.06 26.20 -0.78
C TRP A 32 -2.37 25.57 -1.26
N VAL A 33 -3.35 25.39 -0.38
CA VAL A 33 -4.70 24.94 -0.76
C VAL A 33 -5.39 25.97 -1.66
N GLU A 34 -5.25 27.27 -1.37
CA GLU A 34 -5.75 28.33 -2.24
C GLU A 34 -5.10 28.32 -3.62
N TYR A 35 -3.78 28.26 -3.69
CA TYR A 35 -3.05 28.16 -4.95
C TYR A 35 -3.53 26.97 -5.77
N CYS A 36 -3.76 25.82 -5.13
CA CYS A 36 -4.23 24.62 -5.82
C CYS A 36 -5.70 24.72 -6.29
N ASN A 37 -6.61 25.24 -5.47
CA ASN A 37 -8.05 25.02 -5.67
C ASN A 37 -8.88 26.28 -5.96
N SER A 38 -8.33 27.49 -5.79
CA SER A 38 -9.08 28.72 -6.08
C SER A 38 -9.44 28.86 -7.57
N PRO A 39 -10.66 29.29 -7.93
CA PRO A 39 -11.06 29.49 -9.32
C PRO A 39 -10.18 30.53 -10.03
N ALA A 40 -9.99 30.36 -11.34
CA ALA A 40 -9.16 31.25 -12.16
C ALA A 40 -9.58 32.73 -11.99
N GLY A 41 -8.59 33.61 -11.76
CA GLY A 41 -8.80 35.06 -11.65
C GLY A 41 -9.54 35.53 -10.40
N THR A 42 -9.73 34.67 -9.39
CA THR A 42 -10.44 35.06 -8.14
C THR A 42 -9.52 35.52 -7.02
N THR A 43 -8.26 35.10 -7.02
CA THR A 43 -7.26 35.49 -6.02
C THR A 43 -5.89 35.70 -6.66
N SER A 44 -4.99 36.40 -5.97
CA SER A 44 -3.61 36.58 -6.44
C SER A 44 -2.86 35.25 -6.59
N LEU A 45 -3.21 34.22 -5.81
CA LEU A 45 -2.63 32.89 -5.94
C LEU A 45 -3.20 32.13 -7.15
N ALA A 46 -4.48 32.34 -7.49
CA ALA A 46 -5.05 31.85 -8.75
C ALA A 46 -4.38 32.51 -9.97
N GLU A 47 -4.13 33.83 -9.90
CA GLU A 47 -3.40 34.56 -10.94
C GLU A 47 -1.95 34.08 -11.06
N LEU A 48 -1.27 33.83 -9.93
CA LEU A 48 0.07 33.24 -9.92
C LEU A 48 0.10 31.85 -10.58
N ARG A 49 -0.88 30.99 -10.26
CA ARG A 49 -1.03 29.67 -10.89
C ARG A 49 -1.26 29.79 -12.40
N GLY A 50 -2.13 30.72 -12.82
CA GLY A 50 -2.40 31.03 -14.22
C GLY A 50 -1.17 31.55 -14.97
N ALA A 51 -0.41 32.46 -14.37
CA ALA A 51 0.84 32.99 -14.94
C ALA A 51 1.92 31.90 -15.12
N ALA A 52 1.87 30.85 -14.29
CA ALA A 52 2.72 29.66 -14.43
C ALA A 52 2.22 28.66 -15.51
N GLY A 53 1.14 28.97 -16.24
CA GLY A 53 0.59 28.14 -17.32
C GLY A 53 -0.55 27.22 -16.92
N TYR A 54 -1.07 27.34 -15.69
CA TYR A 54 -2.11 26.46 -15.15
C TYR A 54 -3.33 27.26 -14.68
N PRO A 55 -4.12 27.88 -15.59
CA PRO A 55 -5.22 28.77 -15.21
C PRO A 55 -6.32 28.04 -14.42
N GLU A 56 -6.64 26.80 -14.81
CA GLU A 56 -7.67 26.00 -14.14
C GLU A 56 -7.22 25.51 -12.75
N PRO A 57 -8.14 25.41 -11.77
CA PRO A 57 -7.86 24.78 -10.48
C PRO A 57 -7.35 23.34 -10.66
N PHE A 58 -6.46 22.94 -9.76
CA PHE A 58 -5.94 21.57 -9.73
C PHE A 58 -6.92 20.56 -9.11
N GLY A 59 -7.91 21.01 -8.32
CA GLY A 59 -8.89 20.12 -7.70
C GLY A 59 -8.25 19.13 -6.72
N VAL A 60 -7.25 19.57 -5.95
CA VAL A 60 -6.54 18.69 -5.02
C VAL A 60 -7.46 18.36 -3.84
N ARG A 61 -7.88 17.09 -3.80
CA ARG A 61 -8.74 16.53 -2.75
C ARG A 61 -7.98 16.11 -1.50
N PHE A 62 -6.91 15.32 -1.63
CA PHE A 62 -6.27 14.64 -0.50
C PHE A 62 -5.05 15.40 0.01
N TRP A 63 -5.02 15.65 1.33
CA TRP A 63 -3.98 16.42 1.99
C TRP A 63 -3.52 15.74 3.28
N GLY A 64 -2.25 15.36 3.33
CA GLY A 64 -1.60 14.81 4.51
C GLY A 64 -1.17 15.98 5.38
N VAL A 65 -1.70 16.09 6.58
CA VAL A 65 -1.44 17.24 7.45
C VAL A 65 -0.21 16.95 8.31
N GLY A 66 0.96 17.00 7.67
CA GLY A 66 2.21 16.49 8.23
C GLY A 66 2.52 15.07 7.76
N ASN A 67 3.75 14.63 8.01
CA ASN A 67 4.25 13.28 7.74
C ASN A 67 5.08 12.83 8.94
N GLU A 68 4.90 11.60 9.43
CA GLU A 68 5.66 11.04 10.56
C GLU A 68 5.88 12.03 11.70
N SER A 69 4.78 12.60 12.20
CA SER A 69 4.83 13.72 13.16
C SER A 69 5.39 13.30 14.51
N TRP A 70 5.37 12.00 14.81
CA TRP A 70 6.04 11.36 15.94
C TRP A 70 7.58 11.34 15.82
N GLY A 71 8.11 11.45 14.61
CA GLY A 71 9.54 11.31 14.31
C GLY A 71 10.06 12.51 13.51
N CYS A 72 10.46 12.25 12.26
CA CYS A 72 11.14 13.25 11.43
C CYS A 72 10.29 14.50 11.14
N GLY A 73 8.96 14.40 11.28
CA GLY A 73 7.98 15.46 11.05
C GLY A 73 7.79 16.45 12.20
N GLY A 74 8.54 16.35 13.29
CA GLY A 74 8.48 17.31 14.39
C GLY A 74 8.67 16.74 15.79
N ASN A 75 8.77 15.41 15.93
CA ASN A 75 8.97 14.71 17.19
C ASN A 75 7.94 15.13 18.28
N PHE A 76 6.69 15.28 17.86
CA PHE A 76 5.57 15.64 18.73
C PHE A 76 5.14 14.45 19.57
N THR A 77 4.53 14.72 20.72
CA THR A 77 3.57 13.79 21.35
C THR A 77 2.27 13.73 20.53
N PRO A 78 1.44 12.68 20.68
CA PRO A 78 0.17 12.62 19.95
C PRO A 78 -0.77 13.78 20.29
N GLN A 79 -0.73 14.31 21.52
CA GLN A 79 -1.54 15.45 21.94
C GLN A 79 -1.05 16.78 21.33
N GLU A 80 0.26 17.02 21.31
CA GLU A 80 0.84 18.19 20.63
C GLU A 80 0.50 18.18 19.14
N TYR A 81 0.63 17.01 18.50
CA TYR A 81 0.25 16.87 17.10
C TYR A 81 -1.25 17.12 16.87
N ALA A 82 -2.14 16.62 17.74
CA ALA A 82 -3.57 16.90 17.64
C ALA A 82 -3.89 18.41 17.70
N VAL A 83 -3.15 19.18 18.50
CA VAL A 83 -3.27 20.65 18.54
C VAL A 83 -2.86 21.25 17.19
N GLU A 84 -1.71 20.87 16.64
CA GLU A 84 -1.24 21.37 15.34
C GLU A 84 -2.15 20.93 14.18
N PHE A 85 -2.61 19.69 14.15
CA PHE A 85 -3.58 19.20 13.16
C PHE A 85 -4.83 20.09 13.11
N ARG A 86 -5.44 20.38 14.27
CA ARG A 86 -6.59 21.29 14.35
C ARG A 86 -6.24 22.67 13.84
N ARG A 87 -5.09 23.20 14.27
CA ARG A 87 -4.62 24.53 13.89
C ARG A 87 -4.46 24.66 12.37
N TYR A 88 -3.94 23.63 11.72
CA TYR A 88 -3.74 23.58 10.27
C TYR A 88 -5.05 23.40 9.49
N THR A 89 -6.04 22.70 10.02
CA THR A 89 -7.25 22.30 9.27
C THR A 89 -8.46 23.22 9.46
N THR A 90 -8.55 23.96 10.58
CA THR A 90 -9.77 24.68 10.99
C THR A 90 -10.28 25.69 9.96
N TRP A 91 -9.40 26.43 9.29
CA TRP A 91 -9.77 27.54 8.39
C TRP A 91 -9.40 27.29 6.93
N VAL A 92 -9.14 26.04 6.55
CA VAL A 92 -8.77 25.72 5.16
C VAL A 92 -9.96 25.97 4.23
N PRO A 93 -9.79 26.81 3.19
CA PRO A 93 -10.84 27.11 2.23
C PRO A 93 -11.11 25.90 1.33
N ARG A 94 -12.37 25.71 0.94
CA ARG A 94 -12.80 24.52 0.19
C ARG A 94 -12.92 24.75 -1.32
N TYR A 95 -13.25 25.97 -1.76
CA TYR A 95 -13.42 26.33 -3.18
C TYR A 95 -14.34 25.39 -3.99
N GLY A 96 -15.33 24.76 -3.34
CA GLY A 96 -16.22 23.79 -3.98
C GLY A 96 -15.68 22.35 -4.01
N GLU A 97 -14.45 22.13 -3.53
CA GLU A 97 -13.81 20.81 -3.46
C GLU A 97 -14.10 20.06 -2.15
N GLU A 98 -14.21 18.73 -2.24
CA GLU A 98 -14.36 17.84 -1.09
C GLU A 98 -13.00 17.56 -0.41
N VAL A 99 -12.38 18.59 0.15
CA VAL A 99 -11.05 18.47 0.77
C VAL A 99 -11.03 17.41 1.89
N SER A 100 -10.12 16.46 1.79
CA SER A 100 -9.99 15.29 2.66
C SER A 100 -8.64 15.37 3.39
N PHE A 101 -8.68 15.53 4.72
CA PHE A 101 -7.47 15.62 5.55
C PHE A 101 -7.08 14.26 6.10
N ILE A 102 -5.85 13.85 5.81
CA ILE A 102 -5.24 12.67 6.39
C ILE A 102 -4.37 13.16 7.56
N ALA A 103 -4.69 12.72 8.76
CA ALA A 103 -3.87 12.98 9.94
C ALA A 103 -2.65 12.05 9.93
N SER A 104 -1.49 12.59 10.30
CA SER A 104 -0.26 11.86 10.58
C SER A 104 -0.51 10.94 11.78
N GLY A 105 -0.76 9.67 11.47
CA GLY A 105 -0.92 8.66 12.50
C GLY A 105 0.43 8.10 12.87
N THR A 106 0.56 6.78 12.88
CA THR A 106 1.60 6.13 13.67
C THR A 106 2.46 5.17 12.88
N ASN A 107 3.56 4.75 13.52
CA ASN A 107 4.40 3.66 13.05
C ASN A 107 4.13 2.40 13.86
N ASP A 108 4.00 1.28 13.16
CA ASP A 108 3.85 -0.07 13.72
C ASP A 108 2.65 -0.17 14.72
N ASP A 109 2.89 -0.77 15.89
CA ASP A 109 1.93 -1.10 16.93
C ASP A 109 1.82 -0.02 18.03
N SER A 110 2.13 1.23 17.70
CA SER A 110 2.07 2.37 18.62
C SER A 110 0.63 2.82 18.92
N TRP A 111 -0.12 1.97 19.62
CA TRP A 111 -1.54 2.17 19.98
C TRP A 111 -1.78 3.47 20.75
N ASP A 112 -0.83 3.87 21.59
CA ASP A 112 -0.90 5.08 22.41
C ASP A 112 -0.89 6.36 21.56
N TRP A 113 -0.26 6.33 20.37
CA TRP A 113 -0.34 7.46 19.43
C TRP A 113 -1.76 7.64 18.92
N THR A 114 -2.34 6.56 18.38
CA THR A 114 -3.70 6.52 17.85
C THR A 114 -4.71 6.96 18.91
N ARG A 115 -4.60 6.41 20.12
CA ARG A 115 -5.46 6.76 21.26
C ARG A 115 -5.29 8.22 21.67
N GLY A 116 -4.06 8.65 21.95
CA GLY A 116 -3.77 9.98 22.45
C GLY A 116 -4.18 11.09 21.48
N PHE A 117 -3.99 10.87 20.18
CA PHE A 117 -4.42 11.81 19.14
C PHE A 117 -5.94 11.94 19.12
N LEU A 118 -6.66 10.83 19.03
CA LEU A 118 -8.12 10.85 18.94
C LEU A 118 -8.78 11.38 20.22
N GLU A 119 -8.28 11.00 21.40
CA GLU A 119 -8.75 11.52 22.69
C GLU A 119 -8.61 13.05 22.74
N GLU A 120 -7.46 13.58 22.32
CA GLU A 120 -7.21 15.02 22.30
C GLU A 120 -8.09 15.74 21.27
N ILE A 121 -8.34 15.14 20.10
CA ILE A 121 -9.30 15.68 19.11
C ILE A 121 -10.70 15.80 19.70
N VAL A 122 -11.23 14.74 20.32
CA VAL A 122 -12.61 14.73 20.83
C VAL A 122 -12.82 15.55 22.10
N ARG A 123 -11.77 16.07 22.75
CA ARG A 123 -11.92 17.00 23.90
C ARG A 123 -12.74 18.25 23.55
N LYS A 124 -12.74 18.67 22.29
CA LYS A 124 -13.55 19.81 21.79
C LYS A 124 -14.98 19.39 21.40
N GLY A 125 -15.23 18.08 21.35
CA GLY A 125 -16.50 17.45 21.05
C GLY A 125 -16.34 16.33 20.01
N PRO A 126 -17.21 15.30 20.03
CA PRO A 126 -17.10 14.15 19.12
C PRO A 126 -17.25 14.52 17.63
N ARG A 127 -17.86 15.67 17.32
CA ARG A 127 -18.03 16.15 15.94
C ARG A 127 -16.70 16.51 15.26
N GLU A 128 -15.64 16.76 16.03
CA GLU A 128 -14.32 17.08 15.47
C GLU A 128 -13.73 15.95 14.64
N LEU A 129 -14.14 14.69 14.89
CA LEU A 129 -13.72 13.54 14.09
C LEU A 129 -14.08 13.70 12.60
N ARG A 130 -15.16 14.44 12.28
CA ARG A 130 -15.57 14.73 10.89
C ARG A 130 -14.57 15.59 10.12
N SER A 131 -13.63 16.24 10.81
CA SER A 131 -12.54 16.98 10.16
C SER A 131 -11.44 16.06 9.63
N ILE A 132 -11.44 14.79 10.03
CA ILE A 132 -10.43 13.79 9.66
C ILE A 132 -11.05 12.82 8.67
N TYR A 133 -10.48 12.76 7.46
CA TYR A 133 -10.86 11.75 6.47
C TYR A 133 -10.25 10.40 6.83
N GLY A 134 -8.96 10.40 7.19
CA GLY A 134 -8.27 9.20 7.61
C GLY A 134 -7.08 9.46 8.51
N LEU A 135 -6.63 8.41 9.18
CA LEU A 135 -5.44 8.38 10.02
C LEU A 135 -4.37 7.53 9.33
N ALA A 136 -3.21 8.13 9.06
CA ALA A 136 -2.09 7.47 8.41
C ALA A 136 -1.51 6.33 9.27
N LEU A 137 -1.09 5.23 8.64
CA LEU A 137 -0.43 4.09 9.27
C LEU A 137 0.78 3.69 8.43
N HIS A 138 1.96 3.74 9.05
CA HIS A 138 3.21 3.34 8.43
C HIS A 138 3.64 1.99 8.99
N TYR A 139 4.04 1.07 8.11
CA TYR A 139 4.64 -0.21 8.50
C TYR A 139 5.59 -0.73 7.41
N TYR A 140 6.88 -0.83 7.75
CA TYR A 140 7.89 -1.44 6.88
C TYR A 140 8.32 -2.81 7.39
N ALA A 141 8.46 -3.76 6.46
CA ALA A 141 9.10 -5.03 6.73
C ALA A 141 10.62 -4.88 6.57
N TRP A 142 11.33 -4.61 7.65
CA TRP A 142 12.76 -4.30 7.61
C TRP A 142 13.63 -5.26 8.43
N ASN A 143 13.12 -5.79 9.56
CA ASN A 143 13.91 -6.61 10.46
C ASN A 143 13.92 -8.08 10.04
N LEU A 144 14.96 -8.48 9.30
CA LEU A 144 15.17 -9.85 8.82
C LEU A 144 16.16 -10.63 9.70
N SER A 145 16.56 -10.06 10.84
CA SER A 145 17.48 -10.70 11.79
C SER A 145 16.88 -11.88 12.54
N ARG A 146 15.60 -12.18 12.34
CA ARG A 146 14.87 -13.27 12.99
C ARG A 146 14.86 -13.20 14.52
N GLY A 147 15.01 -11.99 15.07
CA GLY A 147 15.05 -11.71 16.50
C GLY A 147 16.44 -11.68 17.11
N ARG A 148 17.51 -11.73 16.29
CA ARG A 148 18.89 -11.56 16.78
C ARG A 148 19.19 -10.13 17.24
N THR A 149 18.53 -9.14 16.64
CA THR A 149 18.68 -7.73 17.02
C THR A 149 17.39 -6.95 16.79
N ARG A 150 17.27 -5.80 17.45
CA ARG A 150 16.26 -4.77 17.19
C ARG A 150 16.88 -3.49 16.64
N ASP A 151 18.17 -3.50 16.37
CA ASP A 151 18.86 -2.36 15.77
C ASP A 151 18.42 -2.17 14.32
N TRP A 152 18.09 -0.93 13.95
CA TRP A 152 17.54 -0.55 12.64
C TRP A 152 18.49 -0.87 11.47
N ILE A 153 19.80 -0.79 11.68
CA ILE A 153 20.80 -0.99 10.63
C ILE A 153 21.19 -2.46 10.58
N GLU A 154 21.57 -3.05 11.72
CA GLU A 154 22.00 -4.45 11.81
C GLU A 154 20.86 -5.44 11.54
N GLY A 155 19.61 -5.03 11.79
CA GLY A 155 18.43 -5.86 11.58
C GLY A 155 18.07 -6.07 10.10
N LYS A 156 18.56 -5.20 9.20
CA LYS A 156 18.20 -5.23 7.79
C LYS A 156 18.89 -6.38 7.04
N GLY A 157 18.10 -7.12 6.28
CA GLY A 157 18.60 -8.15 5.38
C GLY A 157 18.96 -7.62 4.00
N ASP A 158 19.42 -8.53 3.14
CA ASP A 158 19.80 -8.27 1.76
C ASP A 158 18.59 -8.40 0.81
N ALA A 159 18.53 -7.55 -0.21
CA ALA A 159 17.50 -7.63 -1.24
C ALA A 159 17.71 -8.82 -2.19
N LEU A 160 18.97 -9.17 -2.52
CA LEU A 160 19.32 -10.13 -3.57
C LEU A 160 19.93 -11.43 -3.04
N LYS A 161 20.64 -11.38 -1.90
CA LYS A 161 21.36 -12.52 -1.32
C LYS A 161 20.66 -13.03 -0.07
N PHE A 162 19.76 -13.99 -0.24
CA PHE A 162 18.95 -14.48 0.85
C PHE A 162 18.70 -15.97 0.74
N GLU A 163 18.41 -16.63 1.85
CA GLU A 163 18.08 -18.06 1.90
C GLU A 163 16.56 -18.25 2.02
N PRO A 164 16.02 -19.47 1.83
CA PRO A 164 14.59 -19.73 2.01
C PRO A 164 14.05 -19.32 3.39
N VAL A 165 14.87 -19.32 4.45
CA VAL A 165 14.46 -18.84 5.77
C VAL A 165 14.21 -17.33 5.79
N ASP A 166 14.99 -16.55 5.04
CA ASP A 166 14.83 -15.09 4.91
C ASP A 166 13.61 -14.73 4.06
N TRP A 167 13.30 -15.55 3.05
CA TRP A 167 12.04 -15.47 2.30
C TRP A 167 10.85 -15.50 3.24
N TYR A 168 10.76 -16.53 4.09
CA TYR A 168 9.66 -16.64 5.03
C TYR A 168 9.71 -15.58 6.13
N GLU A 169 10.90 -15.13 6.56
CA GLU A 169 10.98 -14.04 7.54
C GLU A 169 10.40 -12.74 7.00
N LEU A 170 10.67 -12.36 5.75
CA LEU A 170 10.05 -11.18 5.14
C LEU A 170 8.53 -11.32 5.08
N LEU A 171 8.02 -12.47 4.64
CA LEU A 171 6.58 -12.70 4.57
C LEU A 171 5.94 -12.68 5.96
N ARG A 172 6.63 -13.14 7.01
CA ARG A 172 6.16 -13.04 8.39
C ARG A 172 6.10 -11.60 8.89
N GLN A 173 7.09 -10.77 8.55
CA GLN A 173 7.02 -9.34 8.84
C GLN A 173 5.79 -8.74 8.14
N GLY A 174 5.59 -9.01 6.85
CA GLY A 174 4.42 -8.49 6.13
C GLY A 174 3.06 -8.95 6.67
N ASP A 175 2.94 -10.21 7.12
CA ASP A 175 1.69 -10.77 7.67
C ASP A 175 1.23 -10.04 8.96
N VAL A 176 2.14 -9.32 9.64
CA VAL A 176 1.82 -8.46 10.80
C VAL A 176 0.86 -7.33 10.43
N MET A 177 0.89 -6.84 9.18
CA MET A 177 0.04 -5.76 8.70
C MET A 177 -1.45 -5.97 9.04
N GLU A 178 -1.97 -7.18 8.85
CA GLU A 178 -3.38 -7.49 9.16
C GLU A 178 -3.68 -7.32 10.66
N SER A 179 -2.73 -7.65 11.54
CA SER A 179 -2.88 -7.44 12.98
C SER A 179 -2.82 -5.96 13.35
N LEU A 180 -1.97 -5.17 12.67
CA LEU A 180 -1.89 -3.72 12.88
C LEU A 180 -3.17 -3.00 12.47
N ILE A 181 -3.70 -3.33 11.30
CA ILE A 181 -4.98 -2.79 10.83
C ILE A 181 -6.09 -3.08 11.85
N ASN A 182 -6.20 -4.34 12.31
CA ASN A 182 -7.24 -4.72 13.27
C ASN A 182 -7.04 -4.06 14.64
N GLY A 183 -5.80 -3.98 15.13
CA GLY A 183 -5.47 -3.35 16.40
C GLY A 183 -5.79 -1.87 16.41
N HIS A 184 -5.30 -1.12 15.42
CA HIS A 184 -5.61 0.31 15.29
C HIS A 184 -7.10 0.54 15.09
N TRP A 185 -7.77 -0.26 14.27
CA TRP A 185 -9.22 -0.17 14.08
C TRP A 185 -10.00 -0.35 15.39
N GLN A 186 -9.59 -1.29 16.22
CA GLN A 186 -10.20 -1.51 17.54
C GLN A 186 -9.98 -0.31 18.46
N VAL A 187 -8.74 0.19 18.56
CA VAL A 187 -8.40 1.37 19.38
C VAL A 187 -9.18 2.60 18.92
N MET A 188 -9.26 2.84 17.60
CA MET A 188 -10.08 3.91 17.02
C MET A 188 -11.55 3.77 17.43
N GLY A 189 -12.11 2.55 17.37
CA GLY A 189 -13.50 2.27 17.71
C GLY A 189 -13.88 2.51 19.18
N GLU A 190 -12.90 2.61 20.09
CA GLU A 190 -13.16 3.00 21.48
C GLU A 190 -13.63 4.46 21.59
N ILE A 191 -13.22 5.30 20.63
CA ILE A 191 -13.47 6.75 20.59
C ILE A 191 -14.44 7.10 19.45
N ASP A 192 -14.18 6.60 18.23
CA ASP A 192 -14.97 6.77 17.02
C ASP A 192 -15.86 5.55 16.76
N ARG A 193 -16.93 5.41 17.55
CA ARG A 193 -17.85 4.26 17.48
C ARG A 193 -18.61 4.14 16.16
N GLU A 194 -18.71 5.23 15.41
CA GLU A 194 -19.36 5.25 14.09
C GLU A 194 -18.37 4.92 12.97
N HIS A 195 -17.07 4.79 13.28
CA HIS A 195 -16.00 4.52 12.32
C HIS A 195 -16.00 5.50 11.14
N SER A 196 -16.16 6.77 11.49
CA SER A 196 -16.14 7.92 10.59
C SER A 196 -14.75 8.19 10.01
N VAL A 197 -13.69 7.94 10.80
CA VAL A 197 -12.29 8.04 10.39
C VAL A 197 -11.82 6.68 9.89
N LYS A 198 -11.21 6.65 8.70
CA LYS A 198 -10.63 5.43 8.12
C LYS A 198 -9.13 5.34 8.34
N LEU A 199 -8.56 4.16 8.15
CA LEU A 199 -7.11 4.00 8.06
C LEU A 199 -6.64 4.35 6.65
N VAL A 200 -5.48 4.99 6.58
CA VAL A 200 -4.75 5.29 5.35
C VAL A 200 -3.36 4.66 5.51
N VAL A 201 -3.09 3.54 4.83
CA VAL A 201 -1.79 2.85 4.96
C VAL A 201 -0.83 3.42 3.91
N ASP A 202 -0.38 4.65 4.12
CA ASP A 202 0.34 5.45 3.12
C ASP A 202 1.86 5.27 3.10
N GLU A 203 2.41 4.41 3.95
CA GLU A 203 3.77 3.90 3.79
C GLU A 203 3.85 2.42 4.17
N TRP A 204 4.19 1.57 3.20
CA TRP A 204 4.44 0.16 3.44
C TRP A 204 5.36 -0.46 2.37
N GLY A 205 6.03 -1.55 2.73
CA GLY A 205 6.89 -2.31 1.85
C GLY A 205 8.10 -2.94 2.55
N PRO A 206 8.87 -3.80 1.87
CA PRO A 206 10.18 -4.22 2.34
C PRO A 206 11.20 -3.07 2.32
N TRP A 207 12.02 -2.98 3.37
CA TRP A 207 13.14 -2.02 3.42
C TRP A 207 14.44 -2.75 3.78
N TYR A 208 15.32 -2.89 2.79
CA TYR A 208 16.58 -3.63 2.93
C TYR A 208 17.74 -2.72 3.31
N ARG A 209 18.89 -3.36 3.59
CA ARG A 209 20.18 -2.65 3.64
C ARG A 209 20.62 -2.25 2.23
N ALA A 210 21.43 -1.20 2.14
CA ALA A 210 22.04 -0.75 0.89
C ALA A 210 22.92 -1.85 0.26
N GLY A 211 23.11 -1.80 -1.06
CA GLY A 211 23.96 -2.73 -1.83
C GLY A 211 23.27 -3.45 -2.99
N SER A 212 22.05 -3.04 -3.36
CA SER A 212 21.30 -3.59 -4.51
C SER A 212 20.80 -2.51 -5.46
N GLU A 213 21.41 -1.33 -5.40
CA GLU A 213 21.15 -0.18 -6.27
C GLU A 213 21.49 -0.55 -7.72
N ALA A 214 20.58 -0.25 -8.66
CA ALA A 214 20.82 -0.37 -10.09
C ALA A 214 21.58 0.85 -10.66
N THR A 215 21.51 1.97 -9.93
CA THR A 215 22.07 3.27 -10.22
C THR A 215 22.95 3.72 -9.06
N SER A 216 24.23 3.90 -9.33
CA SER A 216 25.17 4.34 -8.29
C SER A 216 24.84 5.76 -7.81
N GLY A 217 24.66 5.92 -6.50
CA GLY A 217 24.40 7.21 -5.86
C GLY A 217 22.92 7.50 -5.57
N ASP A 218 21.99 6.70 -6.10
CA ASP A 218 20.57 6.82 -5.78
C ASP A 218 20.34 6.40 -4.31
N LEU A 219 19.66 7.25 -3.56
CA LEU A 219 19.35 6.99 -2.15
C LEU A 219 18.19 6.01 -2.03
N LEU A 220 18.39 4.96 -1.22
CA LEU A 220 17.37 3.95 -0.92
C LEU A 220 16.88 3.16 -2.14
N GLU A 221 17.63 3.18 -3.25
CA GLU A 221 17.36 2.28 -4.36
C GLU A 221 17.69 0.85 -3.94
N GLN A 222 16.74 -0.06 -4.20
CA GLN A 222 16.91 -1.49 -3.97
C GLN A 222 16.24 -2.21 -5.13
N THR A 223 16.81 -3.35 -5.55
CA THR A 223 16.28 -4.14 -6.66
C THR A 223 15.19 -5.09 -6.17
N PRO A 224 13.90 -4.91 -6.56
CA PRO A 224 12.83 -5.79 -6.12
C PRO A 224 12.86 -7.12 -6.89
N THR A 225 12.65 -8.20 -6.15
CA THR A 225 12.67 -9.59 -6.60
C THR A 225 11.27 -10.22 -6.58
N LEU A 226 11.17 -11.49 -6.98
CA LEU A 226 9.95 -12.29 -6.79
C LEU A 226 9.48 -12.32 -5.33
N ARG A 227 10.41 -12.26 -4.36
CA ARG A 227 10.08 -12.19 -2.93
C ARG A 227 9.23 -10.95 -2.61
N ASP A 228 9.61 -9.82 -3.18
CA ASP A 228 8.92 -8.53 -3.02
C ASP A 228 7.56 -8.53 -3.71
N ALA A 229 7.45 -9.20 -4.86
CA ALA A 229 6.17 -9.44 -5.53
C ALA A 229 5.19 -10.27 -4.67
N VAL A 230 5.66 -11.39 -4.11
CA VAL A 230 4.84 -12.26 -3.23
C VAL A 230 4.43 -11.50 -1.95
N PHE A 231 5.35 -10.75 -1.34
CA PHE A 231 5.06 -9.87 -0.21
C PHE A 231 3.98 -8.83 -0.56
N SER A 232 4.12 -8.18 -1.71
CA SER A 232 3.19 -7.13 -2.15
C SER A 232 1.81 -7.70 -2.45
N GLY A 233 1.75 -8.88 -3.08
CA GLY A 233 0.48 -9.59 -3.30
C GLY A 233 -0.23 -9.90 -1.99
N MET A 234 0.50 -10.45 -1.00
CA MET A 234 -0.05 -10.73 0.32
C MET A 234 -0.62 -9.47 1.00
N THR A 235 0.10 -8.36 0.90
CA THR A 235 -0.29 -7.10 1.54
C THR A 235 -1.51 -6.47 0.86
N LEU A 236 -1.57 -6.47 -0.48
CA LEU A 236 -2.74 -6.02 -1.23
C LEU A 236 -3.97 -6.91 -0.96
N ASP A 237 -3.76 -8.22 -0.84
CA ASP A 237 -4.81 -9.15 -0.44
C ASP A 237 -5.35 -8.85 0.97
N ILE A 238 -4.49 -8.44 1.92
CA ILE A 238 -4.93 -7.95 3.23
C ILE A 238 -5.82 -6.72 3.04
N PHE A 239 -5.39 -5.72 2.28
CA PHE A 239 -6.17 -4.50 2.08
C PHE A 239 -7.54 -4.77 1.46
N ASN A 240 -7.60 -5.59 0.42
CA ASN A 240 -8.84 -5.99 -0.25
C ASN A 240 -9.81 -6.76 0.66
N ARG A 241 -9.33 -7.39 1.74
CA ARG A 241 -10.17 -8.05 2.75
C ARG A 241 -10.68 -7.10 3.86
N HIS A 242 -10.15 -5.89 3.96
CA HIS A 242 -10.54 -4.88 4.97
C HIS A 242 -10.99 -3.53 4.35
N PRO A 243 -11.81 -3.51 3.27
CA PRO A 243 -12.21 -2.26 2.61
C PRO A 243 -13.08 -1.35 3.49
N GLU A 244 -13.68 -1.88 4.56
CA GLU A 244 -14.45 -1.11 5.54
C GLU A 244 -13.56 -0.28 6.49
N LYS A 245 -12.29 -0.69 6.63
CA LYS A 245 -11.29 -0.09 7.53
C LYS A 245 -10.32 0.82 6.78
N ILE A 246 -9.88 0.39 5.60
CA ILE A 246 -8.81 1.04 4.84
C ILE A 246 -9.41 1.81 3.68
N ALA A 247 -9.26 3.14 3.70
CA ALA A 247 -9.72 4.00 2.61
C ALA A 247 -8.69 4.18 1.50
N MET A 248 -7.41 4.15 1.86
CA MET A 248 -6.28 4.41 0.95
C MET A 248 -5.05 3.63 1.40
N ALA A 249 -4.18 3.28 0.46
CA ALA A 249 -2.85 2.74 0.75
C ALA A 249 -1.84 3.15 -0.33
N ASN A 250 -0.58 3.37 0.06
CA ASN A 250 0.49 3.82 -0.83
C ASN A 250 1.76 3.01 -0.56
N CYS A 251 2.23 2.28 -1.57
CA CYS A 251 3.47 1.51 -1.49
C CYS A 251 4.66 2.46 -1.56
N ALA A 252 5.65 2.21 -0.70
CA ALA A 252 6.86 2.98 -0.64
C ALA A 252 7.96 2.31 -1.47
N GLN A 253 8.41 2.87 -2.61
CA GLN A 253 7.86 4.04 -3.31
C GLN A 253 7.58 3.73 -4.79
N LEU A 254 7.30 4.73 -5.63
CA LEU A 254 6.86 4.51 -7.01
C LEU A 254 8.00 4.13 -7.96
N ILE A 255 9.12 4.86 -7.94
CA ILE A 255 10.24 4.73 -8.88
C ILE A 255 11.57 4.79 -8.12
N ASN A 256 12.51 3.89 -8.43
CA ASN A 256 13.90 3.85 -7.90
C ASN A 256 14.09 3.82 -6.38
N CYS A 257 13.04 3.75 -5.57
CA CYS A 257 13.15 3.88 -4.12
C CYS A 257 12.33 2.79 -3.43
N LEU A 258 12.99 2.06 -2.52
CA LEU A 258 12.40 1.01 -1.69
C LEU A 258 11.69 -0.08 -2.52
N ASN A 259 10.45 -0.43 -2.19
CA ASN A 259 9.64 -1.46 -2.87
C ASN A 259 9.08 -0.97 -4.22
N SER A 260 9.97 -0.47 -5.07
CA SER A 260 9.62 0.29 -6.27
C SER A 260 8.85 -0.53 -7.31
N LEU A 261 7.88 0.10 -7.97
CA LEU A 261 7.14 -0.50 -9.09
C LEU A 261 7.95 -0.43 -10.38
N TYR A 262 8.82 0.59 -10.49
CA TYR A 262 9.60 0.87 -11.69
C TYR A 262 11.04 1.24 -11.31
N LEU A 263 11.98 0.83 -12.17
CA LEU A 263 13.34 1.35 -12.20
C LEU A 263 13.52 2.19 -13.47
N ALA A 264 14.15 3.34 -13.37
CA ALA A 264 14.40 4.26 -14.47
C ALA A 264 15.75 4.96 -14.31
N HIS A 265 16.55 4.99 -15.39
CA HIS A 265 17.80 5.75 -15.41
C HIS A 265 18.13 6.18 -16.83
N GLU A 266 18.19 7.49 -17.06
CA GLU A 266 18.34 8.09 -18.40
C GLU A 266 17.27 7.55 -19.37
N ASP A 267 17.68 6.85 -20.43
CA ASP A 267 16.81 6.22 -21.43
C ASP A 267 16.41 4.77 -21.08
N ARG A 268 16.88 4.25 -19.94
CA ARG A 268 16.61 2.88 -19.48
C ARG A 268 15.41 2.85 -18.56
N PHE A 269 14.55 1.86 -18.74
CA PHE A 269 13.34 1.64 -17.95
C PHE A 269 13.09 0.15 -17.74
N CYS A 270 12.60 -0.21 -16.56
CA CYS A 270 12.29 -1.58 -16.21
C CYS A 270 11.07 -1.62 -15.28
N VAL A 271 10.09 -2.47 -15.60
CA VAL A 271 9.00 -2.80 -14.68
C VAL A 271 9.49 -3.86 -13.70
N THR A 272 9.34 -3.62 -12.41
CA THR A 272 9.78 -4.58 -11.39
C THR A 272 8.73 -5.69 -11.22
N PRO A 273 9.09 -6.83 -10.59
CA PRO A 273 8.09 -7.82 -10.18
C PRO A 273 6.94 -7.22 -9.36
N VAL A 274 7.21 -6.19 -8.55
CA VAL A 274 6.20 -5.45 -7.77
C VAL A 274 5.26 -4.67 -8.70
N GLY A 275 5.78 -3.98 -9.71
CA GLY A 275 4.98 -3.29 -10.73
C GLY A 275 4.00 -4.23 -11.44
N HIS A 276 4.44 -5.46 -11.75
CA HIS A 276 3.57 -6.49 -12.31
C HIS A 276 2.48 -6.94 -11.34
N VAL A 277 2.76 -7.03 -10.03
CA VAL A 277 1.74 -7.34 -9.02
C VAL A 277 0.70 -6.23 -8.94
N PHE A 278 1.09 -4.96 -8.95
CA PHE A 278 0.13 -3.85 -9.00
C PHE A 278 -0.77 -3.92 -10.24
N ALA A 279 -0.22 -4.27 -11.41
CA ALA A 279 -1.00 -4.47 -12.63
C ALA A 279 -1.97 -5.66 -12.53
N ILE A 280 -1.58 -6.75 -11.86
CA ILE A 280 -2.44 -7.89 -11.57
C ILE A 280 -3.62 -7.45 -10.68
N TYR A 281 -3.34 -6.70 -9.61
CA TYR A 281 -4.34 -6.30 -8.60
C TYR A 281 -5.22 -5.14 -9.04
N ALA A 282 -4.84 -4.37 -10.05
CA ALA A 282 -5.66 -3.30 -10.61
C ALA A 282 -7.07 -3.78 -11.03
N ALA A 283 -7.23 -5.08 -11.31
CA ALA A 283 -8.52 -5.70 -11.61
C ALA A 283 -9.54 -5.61 -10.46
N HIS A 284 -9.11 -5.38 -9.21
CA HIS A 284 -10.01 -5.17 -8.08
C HIS A 284 -10.63 -3.76 -8.02
N GLN A 285 -10.08 -2.79 -8.75
CA GLN A 285 -10.51 -1.39 -8.66
C GLN A 285 -11.99 -1.23 -9.08
N GLY A 286 -12.78 -0.57 -8.23
CA GLY A 286 -14.22 -0.40 -8.41
C GLY A 286 -15.07 -1.64 -8.10
N GLY A 287 -14.45 -2.78 -7.75
CA GLY A 287 -15.16 -3.99 -7.36
C GLY A 287 -15.64 -3.97 -5.91
N GLN A 288 -16.72 -4.68 -5.64
CA GLN A 288 -17.19 -4.98 -4.29
C GLN A 288 -16.40 -6.16 -3.72
N ALA A 289 -15.73 -5.98 -2.58
CA ALA A 289 -15.02 -7.06 -1.92
C ALA A 289 -15.97 -8.22 -1.54
N LEU A 290 -15.50 -9.45 -1.70
CA LEU A 290 -16.22 -10.66 -1.37
C LEU A 290 -15.55 -11.38 -0.20
N ARG A 291 -16.37 -11.88 0.72
CA ARG A 291 -15.89 -12.78 1.76
C ARG A 291 -15.33 -14.05 1.13
N THR A 292 -14.04 -14.25 1.28
CA THR A 292 -13.29 -15.38 0.70
C THR A 292 -12.65 -16.18 1.82
N ILE A 293 -12.83 -17.50 1.81
CA ILE A 293 -12.34 -18.41 2.86
C ILE A 293 -11.32 -19.35 2.23
N PHE A 294 -10.12 -19.42 2.82
CA PHE A 294 -9.05 -20.30 2.38
C PHE A 294 -8.82 -21.40 3.43
N SER A 295 -8.63 -22.63 2.94
CA SER A 295 -8.14 -23.76 3.74
C SER A 295 -7.01 -24.40 2.95
N SER A 296 -5.82 -24.43 3.54
CA SER A 296 -4.62 -24.98 2.92
C SER A 296 -3.71 -25.55 4.02
N PRO A 297 -2.99 -26.65 3.77
CA PRO A 297 -1.88 -27.06 4.63
C PRO A 297 -0.91 -25.90 4.85
N THR A 298 -0.34 -25.82 6.05
CA THR A 298 0.70 -24.83 6.36
C THR A 298 1.99 -25.16 5.62
N VAL A 299 2.78 -24.13 5.30
CA VAL A 299 4.18 -24.29 4.95
C VAL A 299 4.96 -24.57 6.23
N ASN A 300 5.78 -25.61 6.25
CA ASN A 300 6.70 -25.90 7.35
C ASN A 300 8.13 -25.70 6.88
N TYR A 301 8.96 -25.04 7.68
CA TYR A 301 10.34 -24.72 7.32
C TYR A 301 11.23 -24.65 8.57
N ASP A 302 12.54 -24.74 8.37
CA ASP A 302 13.52 -24.54 9.44
C ASP A 302 13.82 -23.05 9.61
N ARG A 303 13.72 -22.56 10.85
CA ARG A 303 14.05 -21.18 11.23
C ARG A 303 15.19 -21.20 12.25
N ASP A 304 16.42 -21.25 11.73
CA ASP A 304 17.67 -21.31 12.49
C ASP A 304 17.71 -22.52 13.45
N GLY A 305 17.45 -23.72 12.93
CA GLY A 305 17.46 -24.99 13.67
C GLY A 305 16.20 -25.27 14.48
N LYS A 306 15.13 -24.48 14.29
CA LYS A 306 13.85 -24.63 14.98
C LYS A 306 12.71 -24.78 13.98
N PRO A 307 11.76 -25.71 14.21
CA PRO A 307 10.57 -25.81 13.38
C PRO A 307 9.75 -24.51 13.41
N ALA A 308 9.39 -24.01 12.23
CA ALA A 308 8.51 -22.87 12.05
C ALA A 308 7.46 -23.17 10.98
N SER A 309 6.39 -22.37 10.96
CA SER A 309 5.33 -22.49 9.95
C SER A 309 4.85 -21.13 9.46
N PHE A 310 4.26 -21.16 8.26
CA PHE A 310 3.57 -20.05 7.61
C PHE A 310 2.29 -20.58 6.95
N TRP A 311 1.31 -19.72 6.67
CA TRP A 311 0.11 -20.17 5.96
C TRP A 311 0.45 -20.58 4.52
N GLY A 312 -0.30 -21.53 3.95
CA GLY A 312 0.08 -22.16 2.66
C GLY A 312 -0.57 -21.61 1.39
N LEU A 313 -1.75 -21.02 1.49
CA LEU A 313 -2.44 -20.39 0.35
C LEU A 313 -3.49 -19.41 0.91
N LYS A 314 -3.46 -18.17 0.45
CA LYS A 314 -4.44 -17.13 0.82
C LYS A 314 -4.62 -16.14 -0.31
N GLY A 315 -5.70 -15.37 -0.26
CA GLY A 315 -5.86 -14.19 -1.09
C GLY A 315 -7.17 -13.44 -0.88
N SER A 316 -7.65 -12.74 -1.90
CA SER A 316 -8.83 -11.88 -1.83
C SER A 316 -9.66 -11.95 -3.12
N ALA A 317 -10.94 -11.59 -3.03
CA ALA A 317 -11.81 -11.57 -4.18
C ALA A 317 -12.70 -10.32 -4.19
N SER A 318 -13.08 -9.90 -5.39
CA SER A 318 -14.04 -8.81 -5.61
C SER A 318 -14.94 -9.11 -6.81
N LEU A 319 -16.11 -8.49 -6.81
CA LEU A 319 -17.09 -8.57 -7.89
C LEU A 319 -17.35 -7.20 -8.48
N ASN A 320 -17.26 -7.07 -9.80
CA ASN A 320 -17.71 -5.89 -10.53
C ASN A 320 -18.70 -6.32 -11.64
N GLY A 321 -19.99 -6.08 -11.41
CA GLY A 321 -21.06 -6.60 -12.27
C GLY A 321 -21.01 -8.14 -12.33
N HIS A 322 -20.69 -8.69 -13.50
CA HIS A 322 -20.54 -10.14 -13.70
C HIS A 322 -19.07 -10.61 -13.70
N GLU A 323 -18.12 -9.73 -13.42
CA GLU A 323 -16.70 -10.07 -13.38
C GLU A 323 -16.25 -10.34 -11.95
N LEU A 324 -15.95 -11.61 -11.67
CA LEU A 324 -15.31 -12.06 -10.43
C LEU A 324 -13.79 -12.03 -10.62
N VAL A 325 -13.11 -11.31 -9.74
CA VAL A 325 -11.66 -11.33 -9.64
C VAL A 325 -11.28 -12.03 -8.35
N LEU A 326 -10.41 -13.04 -8.45
CA LEU A 326 -9.81 -13.74 -7.31
C LEU A 326 -8.29 -13.67 -7.45
N THR A 327 -7.62 -13.00 -6.53
CA THR A 327 -6.17 -13.05 -6.38
C THR A 327 -5.77 -14.06 -5.32
N VAL A 328 -4.68 -14.77 -5.55
CA VAL A 328 -4.15 -15.79 -4.65
C VAL A 328 -2.63 -15.75 -4.66
N VAL A 329 -2.05 -15.83 -3.46
CA VAL A 329 -0.61 -15.95 -3.22
C VAL A 329 -0.29 -17.36 -2.73
N ASN A 330 0.67 -18.02 -3.38
CA ASN A 330 1.32 -19.22 -2.87
C ASN A 330 2.73 -18.85 -2.37
N PRO A 331 2.96 -18.78 -1.04
CA PRO A 331 4.23 -18.37 -0.47
C PRO A 331 5.26 -19.51 -0.42
N HIS A 332 4.89 -20.75 -0.78
CA HIS A 332 5.81 -21.87 -0.72
C HIS A 332 6.92 -21.72 -1.76
N VAL A 333 8.18 -21.84 -1.36
CA VAL A 333 9.33 -21.59 -2.26
C VAL A 333 9.46 -22.59 -3.42
N ASN A 334 8.94 -23.82 -3.27
CA ASN A 334 9.12 -24.90 -4.25
C ASN A 334 7.92 -25.86 -4.44
N GLU A 335 6.85 -25.79 -3.64
CA GLU A 335 5.66 -26.63 -3.81
C GLU A 335 4.50 -25.86 -4.42
N ALA A 336 3.92 -26.43 -5.47
CA ALA A 336 2.64 -25.95 -5.99
C ALA A 336 1.50 -26.35 -5.06
N ARG A 337 0.42 -25.58 -5.07
CA ARG A 337 -0.83 -25.89 -4.37
C ARG A 337 -1.96 -26.04 -5.36
N GLU A 338 -2.57 -27.21 -5.40
CA GLU A 338 -3.83 -27.41 -6.11
C GLU A 338 -4.98 -27.05 -5.17
N ALA A 339 -5.92 -26.23 -5.66
CA ALA A 339 -7.08 -25.83 -4.88
C ALA A 339 -8.36 -26.01 -5.69
N GLU A 340 -9.38 -26.47 -4.99
CA GLU A 340 -10.76 -26.44 -5.44
C GLU A 340 -11.40 -25.10 -5.04
N ILE A 341 -11.94 -24.37 -6.00
CA ILE A 341 -12.52 -23.04 -5.83
C ILE A 341 -14.03 -23.14 -6.03
N GLY A 342 -14.75 -23.14 -4.92
CA GLY A 342 -16.21 -23.16 -4.89
C GLY A 342 -16.80 -21.75 -4.90
N ILE A 343 -17.55 -21.42 -5.94
CA ILE A 343 -18.27 -20.15 -6.06
C ILE A 343 -19.75 -20.40 -5.75
N ARG A 344 -20.26 -19.74 -4.70
CA ARG A 344 -21.67 -19.89 -4.26
C ARG A 344 -22.53 -18.80 -4.88
N GLY A 345 -23.68 -19.19 -5.43
CA GLY A 345 -24.68 -18.25 -5.95
C GLY A 345 -24.49 -17.83 -7.41
N ALA A 346 -23.49 -18.35 -8.11
CA ALA A 346 -23.25 -18.06 -9.53
C ALA A 346 -22.72 -19.28 -10.29
N SER A 347 -22.83 -19.27 -11.61
CA SER A 347 -22.18 -20.25 -12.50
C SER A 347 -21.07 -19.59 -13.30
N LEU A 348 -20.09 -20.37 -13.75
CA LEU A 348 -18.90 -19.88 -14.44
C LEU A 348 -19.13 -19.93 -15.95
N LYS A 349 -18.85 -18.83 -16.66
CA LYS A 349 -18.99 -18.75 -18.12
C LYS A 349 -17.66 -18.92 -18.84
N SER A 350 -16.69 -18.09 -18.47
CA SER A 350 -15.37 -17.99 -19.09
C SER A 350 -14.41 -17.36 -18.09
N GLY A 351 -13.11 -17.58 -18.26
CA GLY A 351 -12.14 -16.89 -17.43
C GLY A 351 -10.71 -17.07 -17.89
N THR A 352 -9.84 -16.28 -17.32
CA THR A 352 -8.40 -16.31 -17.55
C THR A 352 -7.66 -16.37 -16.22
N SER A 353 -6.48 -16.98 -16.22
CA SER A 353 -5.49 -16.82 -15.17
C SER A 353 -4.36 -15.95 -15.66
N THR A 354 -3.88 -15.05 -14.81
CA THR A 354 -2.64 -14.30 -15.00
C THR A 354 -1.75 -14.60 -13.80
N THR A 355 -0.63 -15.29 -14.02
CA THR A 355 0.29 -15.72 -12.95
C THR A 355 1.67 -15.10 -13.13
N LEU A 356 2.17 -14.47 -12.07
CA LEU A 356 3.57 -14.10 -11.90
C LEU A 356 4.24 -15.17 -11.02
N ALA A 357 5.25 -15.84 -11.54
CA ALA A 357 6.01 -16.87 -10.83
C ALA A 357 7.39 -17.05 -11.48
N SER A 358 8.35 -17.58 -10.71
CA SER A 358 9.62 -18.08 -11.23
C SER A 358 10.04 -19.31 -10.42
N SER A 359 10.87 -20.18 -11.01
CA SER A 359 11.50 -21.28 -10.28
C SER A 359 12.64 -20.81 -9.38
N ASP A 360 13.14 -19.58 -9.59
CA ASP A 360 14.15 -18.94 -8.75
C ASP A 360 13.50 -17.84 -7.90
N ILE A 361 13.60 -17.97 -6.58
CA ILE A 361 13.05 -17.02 -5.62
C ILE A 361 13.77 -15.67 -5.64
N HIS A 362 14.98 -15.60 -6.18
CA HIS A 362 15.79 -14.38 -6.32
C HIS A 362 15.56 -13.65 -7.64
N ALA A 363 14.73 -14.21 -8.53
CA ALA A 363 14.52 -13.67 -9.85
C ALA A 363 13.99 -12.23 -9.78
N HIS A 364 14.60 -11.34 -10.56
CA HIS A 364 14.29 -9.91 -10.60
C HIS A 364 14.53 -9.39 -12.01
N ASN A 365 13.88 -8.28 -12.33
CA ASN A 365 14.09 -7.57 -13.57
C ASN A 365 15.17 -6.50 -13.36
N SER A 366 15.97 -6.24 -14.40
CA SER A 366 17.03 -5.22 -14.40
C SER A 366 17.04 -4.50 -15.74
N PHE A 367 17.79 -3.40 -15.86
CA PHE A 367 17.95 -2.72 -17.16
C PHE A 367 18.56 -3.63 -18.25
N ALA A 368 19.39 -4.60 -17.87
CA ALA A 368 19.99 -5.54 -18.81
C ALA A 368 19.06 -6.71 -19.18
N GLN A 369 18.16 -7.08 -18.27
CA GLN A 369 17.20 -8.18 -18.43
C GLN A 369 15.84 -7.73 -17.87
N PRO A 370 15.05 -6.98 -18.64
CA PRO A 370 13.84 -6.33 -18.13
C PRO A 370 12.65 -7.28 -17.93
N ASP A 371 12.72 -8.51 -18.47
CA ASP A 371 11.59 -9.45 -18.53
C ASP A 371 11.94 -10.85 -17.97
N VAL A 372 12.81 -10.93 -16.95
CA VAL A 372 13.14 -12.21 -16.28
C VAL A 372 11.92 -12.78 -15.56
N VAL A 373 11.12 -11.90 -14.95
CA VAL A 373 9.92 -12.22 -14.17
C VAL A 373 8.76 -11.39 -14.70
N SER A 374 7.97 -11.98 -15.60
CA SER A 374 6.81 -11.33 -16.23
C SER A 374 5.56 -12.21 -16.16
N PRO A 375 4.35 -11.64 -15.96
CA PRO A 375 3.13 -12.41 -15.84
C PRO A 375 2.79 -13.20 -17.11
N GLN A 376 2.29 -14.42 -16.92
CA GLN A 376 1.79 -15.27 -18.00
C GLN A 376 0.28 -15.40 -17.91
N THR A 377 -0.43 -15.13 -19.01
CA THR A 377 -1.89 -15.23 -19.08
C THR A 377 -2.35 -16.45 -19.87
N LYS A 378 -3.31 -17.21 -19.33
CA LYS A 378 -3.87 -18.43 -19.94
C LYS A 378 -5.39 -18.46 -19.78
N ALA A 379 -6.08 -19.16 -20.68
CA ALA A 379 -7.50 -19.45 -20.50
C ALA A 379 -7.71 -20.48 -19.37
N LEU A 380 -8.78 -20.32 -18.59
CA LEU A 380 -9.19 -21.28 -17.58
C LEU A 380 -10.01 -22.41 -18.20
N ASP A 381 -9.73 -23.65 -17.79
CA ASP A 381 -10.57 -24.82 -18.10
C ASP A 381 -11.71 -24.90 -17.08
N LEU A 382 -12.87 -24.34 -17.44
CA LEU A 382 -14.04 -24.28 -16.56
C LEU A 382 -14.97 -25.48 -16.85
N LYS A 383 -14.99 -26.45 -15.94
CA LYS A 383 -15.89 -27.62 -16.01
C LYS A 383 -16.87 -27.62 -14.86
N GLY A 384 -18.15 -27.37 -15.15
CA GLY A 384 -19.22 -27.39 -14.15
C GLY A 384 -19.20 -26.15 -13.24
N ARG A 385 -19.49 -26.35 -11.94
CA ARG A 385 -19.62 -25.26 -10.94
C ARG A 385 -18.37 -25.05 -10.07
N VAL A 386 -17.37 -25.90 -10.25
CA VAL A 386 -16.18 -25.96 -9.42
C VAL A 386 -14.97 -25.69 -10.30
N LEU A 387 -14.17 -24.69 -9.94
CA LEU A 387 -12.92 -24.38 -10.62
C LEU A 387 -11.77 -25.00 -9.86
N THR A 388 -11.00 -25.89 -10.49
CA THR A 388 -9.73 -26.37 -9.91
C THR A 388 -8.58 -25.59 -10.54
N TYR A 389 -7.66 -25.10 -9.72
CA TYR A 389 -6.46 -24.41 -10.21
C TYR A 389 -5.22 -24.85 -9.44
N ARG A 390 -4.12 -25.05 -10.17
CA ARG A 390 -2.81 -25.38 -9.60
C ARG A 390 -1.94 -24.14 -9.54
N PHE A 391 -1.84 -23.53 -8.36
CA PHE A 391 -1.01 -22.37 -8.08
C PHE A 391 0.47 -22.79 -8.01
N PRO A 392 1.36 -22.26 -8.89
CA PRO A 392 2.79 -22.55 -8.83
C PRO A 392 3.41 -22.13 -7.48
N PRO A 393 4.56 -22.69 -7.07
CA PRO A 393 5.32 -22.13 -5.95
C PRO A 393 5.71 -20.67 -6.19
N ALA A 394 5.99 -19.95 -5.11
CA ALA A 394 6.48 -18.57 -5.12
C ALA A 394 5.73 -17.69 -6.13
N SER A 395 4.40 -17.65 -6.01
CA SER A 395 3.56 -17.07 -7.06
C SER A 395 2.47 -16.15 -6.56
N VAL A 396 2.12 -15.21 -7.44
CA VAL A 396 0.96 -14.35 -7.35
C VAL A 396 0.09 -14.61 -8.57
N THR A 397 -1.15 -15.01 -8.37
CA THR A 397 -2.08 -15.35 -9.46
C THR A 397 -3.37 -14.57 -9.34
N LYS A 398 -3.84 -13.97 -10.44
CA LYS A 398 -5.21 -13.52 -10.62
C LYS A 398 -5.98 -14.52 -11.45
N LEU A 399 -7.18 -14.86 -11.01
CA LEU A 399 -8.22 -15.52 -11.80
C LEU A 399 -9.31 -14.49 -12.06
N ALA A 400 -9.53 -14.15 -13.34
CA ALA A 400 -10.63 -13.28 -13.76
C ALA A 400 -11.70 -14.15 -14.42
N VAL A 401 -12.90 -14.18 -13.85
CA VAL A 401 -13.97 -15.10 -14.24
C VAL A 401 -15.25 -14.32 -14.51
N THR A 402 -15.81 -14.49 -15.70
CA THR A 402 -17.15 -14.00 -16.03
C THR A 402 -18.19 -14.98 -15.49
N LEU A 403 -19.12 -14.46 -14.70
CA LEU A 403 -20.24 -15.20 -14.12
C LEU A 403 -21.49 -15.13 -15.01
N ILE A 404 -22.39 -16.11 -14.85
CA ILE A 404 -23.74 -16.15 -15.46
C ILE A 404 -24.77 -15.69 -14.44
#